data_AF-A0A1E9VX98-F1
#
_entry.id   AF-A0A1E9VX98-F1
#
_cell.length_a   1.000
_cell.length_b   1.000
_cell.length_c   1.000
_cell.angle_alpha   90.00
_cell.angle_beta   90.00
_cell.angle_gamma   90.00
#
_symmetry.space_group_name_H-M   'P 1'
#
loop_
_entity.id
_entity.type
_entity.pdbx_description
1 polymer ?
#
loop_
_entity_poly.entity_id
_entity_poly.type
_entity_poly.pdbx_seq_one_letter_code
_entity_poly.pdbx_strand_id
1 'polypeptide(L)'
;MGKELKVRKIGNSVGVILPSSLGLKSGDTIQAKQEGNLIILDTTQIAKEHDRKLIEESFQDFEKGLTVSEIEMVKAFGKYGWSE
;
A
#
# COMPACT_ATOMS: atom_id res chain seq x y z
N MET A 1 19.73 -17.23 8.48
CA MET A 1 18.87 -17.71 9.60
C MET A 1 17.49 -17.09 9.42
N GLY A 2 16.44 -17.90 9.25
CA GLY A 2 15.06 -17.40 9.17
C GLY A 2 14.61 -16.83 10.52
N LYS A 3 13.72 -15.84 10.51
CA LYS A 3 13.07 -15.37 11.75
C LYS A 3 12.11 -16.45 12.25
N GLU A 4 12.21 -16.83 13.51
CA GLU A 4 11.26 -17.72 14.16
C GLU A 4 9.94 -16.97 14.39
N LEU A 5 8.81 -17.59 14.02
CA LEU A 5 7.47 -17.04 14.25
C LEU A 5 6.85 -17.74 15.47
N LYS A 6 6.35 -16.96 16.42
CA LYS A 6 5.69 -17.51 17.60
C LYS A 6 4.20 -17.74 17.32
N VAL A 7 3.77 -18.96 17.55
CA VAL A 7 2.36 -19.37 17.50
C VAL A 7 1.64 -18.90 18.77
N ARG A 8 0.42 -18.36 18.62
CA ARG A 8 -0.43 -17.91 19.73
C ARG A 8 -1.88 -18.38 19.55
N LYS A 9 -2.59 -18.57 20.67
CA LYS A 9 -4.03 -18.83 20.67
C LYS A 9 -4.79 -17.51 20.46
N ILE A 10 -5.75 -17.50 19.52
CA ILE A 10 -6.63 -16.37 19.22
C ILE A 10 -8.07 -16.90 19.28
N GLY A 11 -8.76 -16.65 20.39
CA GLY A 11 -10.07 -17.25 20.65
C GLY A 11 -10.01 -18.79 20.63
N ASN A 12 -10.80 -19.40 19.74
CA ASN A 12 -10.81 -20.85 19.50
C ASN A 12 -9.85 -21.29 18.38
N SER A 13 -9.07 -20.37 17.83
CA SER A 13 -8.15 -20.59 16.72
C SER A 13 -6.68 -20.41 17.12
N VAL A 14 -5.78 -20.76 16.19
CA VAL A 14 -4.34 -20.54 16.29
C VAL A 14 -3.94 -19.46 15.30
N GLY A 15 -3.06 -18.55 15.71
CA GLY A 15 -2.50 -17.51 14.86
C GLY A 15 -0.99 -17.35 15.05
N VAL A 16 -0.39 -16.57 14.16
CA VAL A 16 1.04 -16.22 14.18
C VAL A 16 1.20 -14.71 14.14
N ILE A 17 2.26 -14.21 14.76
CA ILE A 17 2.63 -12.80 14.64
C ILE A 17 3.50 -12.64 13.41
N LEU A 18 2.98 -11.97 12.40
CA LEU A 18 3.71 -11.66 11.19
C LEU A 18 4.46 -10.32 11.35
N PRO A 19 5.68 -10.19 10.80
CA PRO A 19 6.44 -8.94 10.87
C PRO A 19 5.74 -7.83 10.07
N SER A 20 5.76 -6.60 10.61
CA SER A 20 5.17 -5.41 9.97
C SER A 20 5.78 -5.09 8.60
N SER A 21 6.99 -5.58 8.33
CA SER A 21 7.64 -5.45 7.02
C SER A 21 6.88 -6.13 5.88
N LEU A 22 5.92 -7.01 6.16
CA LEU A 22 5.05 -7.62 5.15
C LEU A 22 3.92 -6.69 4.67
N GLY A 23 3.77 -5.50 5.25
CA GLY A 23 2.79 -4.50 4.82
C GLY A 23 1.33 -4.85 5.13
N LEU A 24 1.10 -5.92 5.88
CA LEU A 24 -0.24 -6.40 6.24
C LEU A 24 -0.90 -5.47 7.26
N LYS A 25 -2.17 -5.16 7.01
CA LYS A 25 -3.04 -4.36 7.88
C LYS A 25 -4.13 -5.24 8.50
N SER A 26 -4.68 -4.76 9.62
CA SER A 26 -5.80 -5.44 10.26
C SER A 26 -7.00 -5.44 9.33
N GLY A 27 -7.57 -6.62 9.06
CA GLY A 27 -8.68 -6.81 8.12
C GLY A 27 -8.26 -7.32 6.74
N ASP A 28 -6.95 -7.33 6.42
CA ASP A 28 -6.47 -7.86 5.15
C ASP A 28 -6.73 -9.36 5.04
N THR A 29 -7.16 -9.80 3.86
CA THR A 29 -7.31 -11.23 3.54
C THR A 29 -6.14 -11.68 2.67
N ILE A 30 -5.40 -12.69 3.15
CA ILE A 30 -4.22 -13.23 2.49
C ILE A 30 -4.55 -14.62 1.97
N GLN A 31 -4.10 -14.96 0.76
CA GLN A 31 -4.22 -16.32 0.27
C GLN A 31 -3.13 -17.19 0.90
N ALA A 32 -3.53 -18.33 1.46
CA ALA A 32 -2.62 -19.30 2.04
C ALA A 32 -2.70 -20.62 1.26
N LYS A 33 -1.54 -21.20 0.96
CA LYS A 33 -1.42 -22.55 0.40
C LYS A 33 -0.60 -23.42 1.34
N GLN A 34 -1.05 -24.64 1.55
CA GLN A 34 -0.29 -25.64 2.30
C GLN A 34 0.38 -26.61 1.31
N GLU A 35 1.69 -26.77 1.45
CA GLU A 35 2.49 -27.75 0.70
C GLU A 35 3.20 -28.66 1.70
N GLY A 36 2.55 -29.78 2.03
CA GLY A 36 2.99 -30.69 3.09
C GLY A 36 3.03 -29.98 4.44
N ASN A 37 4.24 -29.73 4.96
CA ASN A 37 4.48 -29.06 6.24
C ASN A 37 4.76 -27.56 6.08
N LEU A 38 4.74 -27.03 4.85
CA LEU A 38 4.96 -25.61 4.58
C LEU A 38 3.62 -24.89 4.44
N ILE A 39 3.55 -23.70 5.03
CA ILE A 39 2.47 -22.74 4.81
C ILE A 39 3.06 -21.58 4.02
N ILE A 40 2.55 -21.38 2.82
CA ILE A 40 2.95 -20.30 1.91
C ILE A 40 1.85 -19.23 1.97
N LEU A 41 2.21 -18.02 2.37
CA LEU A 41 1.33 -16.87 2.42
C LEU A 41 1.63 -15.98 1.21
N ASP A 42 0.67 -15.82 0.30
CA ASP A 42 0.81 -14.97 -0.88
C ASP A 42 0.22 -13.58 -0.59
N THR A 43 1.11 -12.59 -0.50
CA THR A 43 0.77 -11.18 -0.27
C THR A 43 0.72 -10.35 -1.54
N THR A 44 0.87 -10.96 -2.72
CA THR A 44 0.97 -10.26 -4.01
C THR A 44 -0.25 -9.37 -4.28
N GLN A 45 -1.46 -9.85 -3.96
CA GLN A 45 -2.68 -9.08 -4.20
C GLN A 45 -2.77 -7.85 -3.30
N ILE A 46 -2.36 -7.96 -2.05
CA ILE A 46 -2.37 -6.85 -1.09
C ILE A 46 -1.36 -5.78 -1.53
N ALA A 47 -0.18 -6.19 -1.97
CA ALA A 47 0.81 -5.28 -2.54
C ALA A 47 0.26 -4.54 -3.77
N LYS A 48 -0.40 -5.25 -4.69
CA LYS A 48 -1.02 -4.64 -5.87
C LYS A 48 -2.13 -3.65 -5.52
N GLU A 49 -2.98 -3.98 -4.55
CA GLU A 49 -4.06 -3.10 -4.13
C GLU A 49 -3.53 -1.83 -3.45
N HIS A 50 -2.49 -1.98 -2.62
CA HIS A 50 -1.78 -0.84 -2.05
C HIS A 50 -1.20 0.07 -3.13
N ASP A 51 -0.49 -0.49 -4.10
CA ASP A 51 0.10 0.26 -5.20
C ASP A 51 -0.97 0.93 -6.07
N ARG A 52 -2.07 0.21 -6.36
CA ARG A 52 -3.22 0.78 -7.07
C ARG A 52 -3.77 2.00 -6.33
N LYS A 53 -3.95 1.89 -5.01
CA LYS A 53 -4.48 2.99 -4.20
C LYS A 53 -3.57 4.22 -4.24
N LEU A 54 -2.26 4.04 -4.17
CA LEU A 54 -1.29 5.15 -4.30
C LEU A 54 -1.36 5.82 -5.68
N ILE A 55 -1.50 5.00 -6.73
CA ILE A 55 -1.66 5.50 -8.10
C ILE A 55 -2.96 6.31 -8.21
N GLU A 56 -4.09 5.74 -7.77
CA GLU A 56 -5.40 6.41 -7.79
C GLU A 56 -5.39 7.72 -6.99
N GLU A 57 -4.79 7.73 -5.79
CA GLU A 57 -4.63 8.93 -4.98
C GLU A 57 -3.82 10.01 -5.70
N SER A 58 -2.75 9.62 -6.41
CA SER A 58 -1.93 10.54 -7.20
C SER A 58 -2.69 11.14 -8.40
N PHE A 59 -3.70 10.43 -8.90
CA PHE A 59 -4.55 10.92 -10.00
C PHE A 59 -5.76 11.75 -9.53
N GLN A 60 -6.08 11.75 -8.23
CA GLN A 60 -7.22 12.55 -7.73
C GLN A 60 -7.08 14.05 -7.98
N ASP A 61 -5.86 14.58 -8.04
CA ASP A 61 -5.62 15.99 -8.32
C ASP A 61 -6.12 16.40 -9.71
N PHE A 62 -6.05 15.48 -10.69
CA PHE A 62 -6.61 15.68 -12.03
C PHE A 62 -8.13 15.62 -12.00
N GLU A 63 -8.72 14.64 -11.31
CA GLU A 63 -10.19 14.52 -11.19
C GLU A 63 -10.82 15.71 -10.47
N LYS A 64 -10.15 16.24 -9.45
CA LYS A 64 -10.62 17.38 -8.65
C LYS A 64 -10.34 18.73 -9.32
N GLY A 65 -9.72 18.74 -10.50
CA GLY A 65 -9.33 19.99 -11.18
C GLY A 65 -8.32 20.81 -10.37
N LEU A 66 -7.54 20.17 -9.48
CA LEU A 66 -6.45 20.78 -8.72
C LEU A 66 -5.17 20.88 -9.57
N THR A 67 -5.32 20.85 -10.89
CA THR A 67 -4.24 21.03 -11.85
C THR A 67 -4.38 22.41 -12.46
N VAL A 68 -3.24 23.05 -12.73
CA VAL A 68 -3.18 24.37 -13.36
C VAL A 68 -2.38 24.24 -14.63
N SER A 69 -2.84 24.91 -15.69
CA SER A 69 -2.06 25.05 -16.92
C SER A 69 -0.82 25.91 -16.66
N GLU A 70 0.17 25.80 -17.54
CA GLU A 70 1.39 26.60 -17.47
C GLU A 70 1.08 28.11 -17.48
N ILE A 71 0.10 28.53 -18.30
CA ILE A 71 -0.39 29.91 -18.36
C ILE A 71 -0.97 30.35 -17.01
N GLU A 72 -1.76 29.50 -16.35
CA GLU A 72 -2.33 29.78 -15.04
C GLU A 72 -1.27 29.82 -13.95
N MET A 73 -0.24 28.97 -14.03
CA MET A 73 0.90 29.00 -13.13
C MET A 73 1.72 30.27 -13.26
N VAL A 74 2.04 30.69 -14.49
CA VAL A 74 2.73 31.96 -14.75
C VAL A 74 1.90 33.14 -14.27
N LYS A 75 0.58 33.11 -14.49
CA LYS A 75 -0.32 34.16 -14.00
C LYS A 75 -0.39 34.22 -12.47
N ALA A 76 -0.40 33.07 -11.79
CA ALA A 76 -0.49 33.01 -10.33
C ALA A 76 0.85 33.26 -9.62
N PHE A 77 1.95 32.75 -10.19
CA PHE A 77 3.25 32.66 -9.54
C PHE A 77 4.39 33.39 -10.27
N GLY A 78 4.13 34.07 -11.40
CA GLY A 78 5.16 34.79 -12.16
C GLY A 78 5.89 35.87 -11.35
N LYS A 79 5.20 36.51 -10.41
CA LYS A 79 5.83 37.45 -9.46
C LYS A 79 6.87 36.81 -8.51
N TYR A 80 6.94 35.49 -8.46
CA TYR A 80 7.89 34.71 -7.66
C TYR A 80 8.97 34.03 -8.51
N GLY A 81 9.12 34.40 -9.79
CA GLY A 81 10.16 33.86 -10.68
C GLY A 81 9.78 32.55 -11.38
N TRP A 82 8.51 32.18 -11.38
CA TRP A 82 8.00 31.09 -12.23
C TRP A 82 7.73 31.66 -13.63
N SER A 83 8.51 31.22 -14.62
CA SER A 83 8.78 31.81 -15.96
C SER A 83 9.91 32.84 -15.99
N GLU A 84 11.04 32.41 -16.55
CA GLU A 84 11.95 33.27 -17.32
C GLU A 84 11.50 33.29 -18.78
#